data_AF-A0A318HSM8-F1
#
_entry.id   AF-A0A318HSM8-F1
#
_cell.length_a   1.000
_cell.length_b   1.000
_cell.length_c   1.000
_cell.angle_alpha   90.00
_cell.angle_beta   90.00
_cell.angle_gamma   90.00
#
_symmetry.space_group_name_H-M   'P 1'
#
loop_
_entity.id
_entity.type
_entity.pdbx_description
1 polymer ?
#
loop_
_entity_poly.entity_id
_entity_poly.type
_entity_poly.pdbx_seq_one_letter_code
_entity_poly.pdbx_strand_id
1 'polypeptide(L)'
;MKYIIILIIVIVTLMSIVIYYNYERVVPFEYVTSLPKFHNCYFKDIDYIDSEKRMHFCLVDFYRKQSCKKAGLTGYEDKYISFLSNKMDFTNYDYVISYMKKIKILKHSPYLTNKHDNLYFDKRIPLIAEYQKGEFDSVFIYKIRKNGKFRAPGP
;
A
#
# COMPACT_ATOMS: atom_id res chain seq x y z
N MET A 1 34.56 20.54 30.78
CA MET A 1 34.71 19.43 29.80
C MET A 1 33.71 18.29 30.01
N LYS A 2 33.61 17.67 31.20
CA LYS A 2 32.68 16.54 31.45
C LYS A 2 31.22 16.84 31.06
N TYR A 3 30.68 17.99 31.46
CA TYR A 3 29.30 18.38 31.14
C TYR A 3 29.06 18.64 29.64
N ILE A 4 30.08 19.13 28.93
CA ILE A 4 30.03 19.35 27.47
C ILE A 4 29.98 18.01 26.74
N ILE A 5 30.78 17.03 27.18
CA ILE A 5 30.78 15.67 26.61
C ILE A 5 29.43 14.99 26.84
N ILE A 6 28.85 15.12 28.05
CA ILE A 6 27.52 14.58 28.36
C ILE A 6 26.44 15.21 27.48
N LEU A 7 26.47 16.54 27.29
CA LEU A 7 25.53 17.25 26.41
C LEU A 7 25.64 16.76 24.96
N ILE A 8 26.85 16.59 24.43
CA ILE A 8 27.09 16.06 23.09
C ILE A 8 26.51 14.65 22.95
N ILE A 9 26.74 13.77 23.93
CA ILE A 9 26.18 12.41 23.93
C ILE A 9 24.65 12.49 23.86
N VAL A 10 24.00 13.27 24.73
CA VAL A 10 22.53 13.42 24.75
C VAL A 10 21.99 13.88 23.39
N ILE A 11 22.62 14.89 22.77
CA ILE A 11 22.21 15.39 21.46
C ILE A 11 22.35 14.31 20.38
N VAL A 12 23.48 13.59 20.35
CA VAL A 12 23.71 12.51 19.36
C VAL A 12 22.70 11.37 19.54
N THR A 13 22.39 10.98 20.78
CA THR A 13 21.39 9.93 21.04
C THR A 13 20.00 10.37 20.60
N LEU A 14 19.58 11.60 20.91
CA LEU A 14 18.30 12.15 20.47
C LEU A 14 18.21 12.23 18.94
N MET A 15 19.27 12.69 18.27
CA MET A 15 19.33 12.72 16.80
C MET A 15 19.24 11.32 16.20
N SER A 16 19.93 10.34 16.78
CA SER A 16 19.91 8.95 16.33
C SER A 16 18.53 8.32 16.49
N ILE A 17 17.83 8.62 17.59
CA ILE A 17 16.44 8.23 17.82
C ILE A 17 15.56 8.87 16.73
N VAL A 18 15.62 10.19 16.55
CA VAL A 18 14.80 10.88 15.53
C VAL A 18 15.02 10.31 14.14
N ILE A 19 16.27 10.05 13.75
CA ILE A 19 16.60 9.41 12.47
C ILE A 19 15.99 8.01 12.43
N TYR A 20 16.27 7.16 13.42
CA TYR A 20 15.79 5.77 13.43
C TYR A 20 14.27 5.66 13.36
N TYR A 21 13.53 6.55 14.05
CA TYR A 21 12.07 6.56 14.05
C TYR A 21 11.46 7.13 12.76
N ASN A 22 12.15 8.07 12.10
CA ASN A 22 11.68 8.69 10.86
C ASN A 22 12.26 8.06 9.58
N TYR A 23 13.21 7.12 9.71
CA TYR A 23 13.84 6.48 8.56
C TYR A 23 12.91 5.42 7.97
N GLU A 24 12.25 5.80 6.89
CA GLU A 24 11.44 4.89 6.09
C GLU A 24 12.32 3.80 5.47
N ARG A 25 11.89 2.54 5.58
CA ARG A 25 12.59 1.38 5.03
C ARG A 25 11.98 1.01 3.68
N VAL A 26 12.82 0.84 2.67
CA VAL A 26 12.39 0.44 1.32
C VAL A 26 11.87 -1.00 1.35
N VAL A 27 10.71 -1.21 0.74
CA VAL A 27 10.10 -2.52 0.52
C VAL A 27 10.43 -2.94 -0.92
N PRO A 28 11.18 -4.03 -1.13
CA PRO A 28 11.38 -4.58 -2.47
C PRO A 28 10.04 -5.03 -3.05
N PHE A 29 9.76 -4.59 -4.28
CA PHE A 29 8.54 -4.93 -5.01
C PHE A 29 8.86 -5.16 -6.48
N GLU A 30 8.04 -5.98 -7.13
CA GLU A 30 8.17 -6.31 -8.55
C GLU A 30 6.87 -6.02 -9.27
N TYR A 31 6.95 -5.43 -10.46
CA TYR A 31 5.80 -5.25 -11.33
C TYR A 31 5.27 -6.60 -11.84
N VAL A 32 3.97 -6.81 -11.79
CA VAL A 32 3.31 -8.03 -12.27
C VAL A 32 2.56 -7.75 -13.56
N THR A 33 1.60 -6.83 -13.52
CA THR A 33 0.76 -6.51 -14.68
C THR A 33 0.05 -5.17 -14.50
N SER A 34 -0.61 -4.71 -15.55
CA SER A 34 -1.48 -3.54 -15.56
C SER A 34 -2.83 -3.92 -16.14
N LEU A 35 -3.88 -3.35 -15.58
CA LEU A 35 -5.25 -3.49 -16.05
C LEU A 35 -5.74 -2.15 -16.62
N PRO A 36 -6.66 -2.16 -17.59
CA PRO A 36 -7.27 -0.94 -18.11
C PRO A 36 -7.93 -0.16 -16.97
N LYS A 37 -7.80 1.16 -16.93
CA LYS A 37 -8.57 1.98 -15.99
C LYS A 37 -10.07 1.77 -16.23
N PHE A 38 -10.81 1.53 -15.15
CA PHE A 38 -12.27 1.49 -15.19
C PHE A 38 -12.86 2.84 -14.76
N HIS A 39 -14.08 3.11 -15.23
CA HIS A 39 -14.73 4.41 -15.07
C HIS A 39 -15.12 4.66 -13.61
N ASN A 40 -14.80 5.86 -13.11
CA ASN A 40 -15.11 6.32 -11.75
C ASN A 40 -14.62 5.36 -10.65
N CYS A 41 -13.31 5.14 -10.58
CA CYS A 41 -12.70 4.37 -9.50
C CYS A 41 -12.83 5.10 -8.15
N TYR A 42 -13.29 4.38 -7.12
CA TYR A 42 -13.35 4.90 -5.74
C TYR A 42 -11.96 5.09 -5.13
N PHE A 43 -11.09 4.09 -5.30
CA PHE A 43 -9.76 4.08 -4.73
C PHE A 43 -8.79 4.96 -5.54
N LYS A 44 -7.91 5.70 -4.85
CA LYS A 44 -7.02 6.71 -5.47
C LYS A 44 -5.53 6.47 -5.25
N ASP A 45 -5.16 5.59 -4.33
CA ASP A 45 -3.77 5.35 -3.94
C ASP A 45 -3.38 3.89 -4.13
N ILE A 46 -3.13 3.17 -3.03
CA ILE A 46 -2.78 1.77 -3.05
C ILE A 46 -3.70 0.92 -2.17
N ASP A 47 -3.92 -0.32 -2.61
CA ASP A 47 -4.49 -1.38 -1.79
C ASP A 47 -3.47 -2.50 -1.59
N TYR A 48 -3.46 -3.07 -0.39
CA TYR A 48 -2.68 -4.25 -0.04
C TYR A 48 -3.59 -5.48 -0.11
N ILE A 49 -3.11 -6.50 -0.80
CA ILE A 49 -3.86 -7.69 -1.19
C ILE A 49 -3.10 -8.91 -0.68
N ASP A 50 -3.56 -9.45 0.45
CA ASP A 50 -3.01 -10.65 1.09
C ASP A 50 -3.61 -11.96 0.56
N SER A 51 -4.67 -11.86 -0.25
CA SER A 51 -5.50 -12.98 -0.66
C SER A 51 -6.29 -12.67 -1.93
N GLU A 52 -6.64 -13.72 -2.66
CA GLU A 52 -7.57 -13.65 -3.78
C GLU A 52 -8.90 -12.99 -3.39
N LYS A 53 -9.44 -13.33 -2.22
CA LYS A 53 -10.68 -12.73 -1.70
C LYS A 53 -10.55 -11.21 -1.56
N ARG A 54 -9.41 -10.72 -1.05
CA ARG A 54 -9.18 -9.29 -0.92
C ARG A 54 -9.06 -8.62 -2.30
N MET A 55 -8.46 -9.30 -3.27
CA MET A 55 -8.36 -8.82 -4.65
C MET A 55 -9.75 -8.66 -5.29
N HIS A 56 -10.58 -9.70 -5.20
CA HIS A 56 -11.97 -9.67 -5.68
C HIS A 56 -12.78 -8.57 -5.00
N PHE A 57 -12.59 -8.40 -3.68
CA PHE A 57 -13.27 -7.33 -2.96
C PHE A 57 -12.93 -5.95 -3.53
N CYS A 58 -11.64 -5.63 -3.67
CA CYS A 58 -11.18 -4.32 -4.13
C CYS A 58 -11.54 -4.05 -5.60
N LEU A 59 -11.51 -5.07 -6.46
CA LEU A 59 -11.65 -4.90 -7.92
C LEU A 59 -13.05 -5.18 -8.46
N VAL A 60 -13.90 -5.90 -7.71
CA VAL A 60 -15.21 -6.38 -8.16
C VAL A 60 -16.30 -6.10 -7.13
N ASP A 61 -16.23 -6.72 -5.95
CA ASP A 61 -17.39 -6.80 -5.05
C ASP A 61 -17.75 -5.47 -4.42
N PHE A 62 -16.77 -4.60 -4.15
CA PHE A 62 -17.03 -3.26 -3.62
C PHE A 62 -17.98 -2.48 -4.53
N TYR A 63 -17.78 -2.57 -5.85
CA TYR A 63 -18.56 -1.85 -6.85
C TYR A 63 -19.95 -2.45 -7.10
N ARG A 64 -20.22 -3.68 -6.64
CA ARG A 64 -21.55 -4.30 -6.70
C ARG A 64 -22.54 -3.67 -5.71
N LYS A 65 -22.05 -2.92 -4.71
CA LYS A 65 -22.88 -2.23 -3.70
C LYS A 65 -23.81 -1.21 -4.36
N GLN A 66 -25.04 -1.10 -3.84
CA GLN A 66 -26.05 -0.17 -4.38
C GLN A 66 -25.59 1.29 -4.34
N SER A 67 -24.82 1.69 -3.31
CA SER A 67 -24.23 3.03 -3.21
C SER A 67 -23.25 3.32 -4.35
N CYS A 68 -22.42 2.35 -4.73
CA CYS A 68 -21.47 2.48 -5.83
C CYS A 68 -22.17 2.59 -7.18
N LYS A 69 -23.20 1.74 -7.40
CA LYS A 69 -24.05 1.82 -8.60
C LYS A 69 -24.72 3.18 -8.74
N LYS A 70 -25.29 3.72 -7.64
CA LYS A 70 -25.90 5.06 -7.61
C LYS A 70 -24.91 6.18 -7.93
N ALA A 71 -23.65 6.02 -7.50
CA ALA A 71 -22.57 6.96 -7.77
C ALA A 71 -21.89 6.74 -9.14
N GLY A 72 -22.38 5.82 -9.97
CA GLY A 72 -21.81 5.52 -11.28
C GLY A 72 -20.39 4.92 -11.23
N LEU A 73 -20.00 4.33 -10.08
CA LEU A 73 -18.72 3.65 -9.92
C LEU A 73 -18.82 2.25 -10.52
N THR A 74 -17.85 1.87 -11.34
CA THR A 74 -17.79 0.55 -11.97
C THR A 74 -16.58 -0.22 -11.46
N GLY A 75 -16.65 -1.55 -11.44
CA GLY A 75 -15.50 -2.43 -11.17
C GLY A 75 -15.22 -3.30 -12.38
N TYR A 76 -14.26 -4.20 -12.27
CA TYR A 76 -13.97 -5.18 -13.33
C TYR A 76 -15.01 -6.30 -13.35
N GLU A 77 -15.06 -7.01 -14.48
CA GLU A 77 -15.80 -8.26 -14.57
C GLU A 77 -15.16 -9.33 -13.69
N ASP A 78 -16.01 -10.07 -12.99
CA ASP A 78 -15.59 -11.10 -12.04
C ASP A 78 -14.75 -12.20 -12.68
N LYS A 79 -15.18 -12.69 -13.86
CA LYS A 79 -14.45 -13.71 -14.62
C LYS A 79 -13.04 -13.26 -15.00
N TYR A 80 -12.88 -11.97 -15.32
CA TYR A 80 -11.59 -11.40 -15.66
C TYR A 80 -10.66 -11.39 -14.45
N ILE A 81 -11.16 -10.97 -13.28
CA ILE A 81 -10.37 -10.97 -12.04
C ILE A 81 -10.08 -12.39 -11.55
N SER A 82 -11.02 -13.33 -11.65
CA SER A 82 -10.79 -14.74 -11.30
C SER A 82 -9.69 -15.38 -12.16
N PHE A 83 -9.66 -15.07 -13.46
CA PHE A 83 -8.60 -15.59 -14.32
C PHE A 83 -7.22 -15.03 -13.93
N LEU A 84 -7.19 -13.76 -13.54
CA LEU A 84 -5.98 -13.10 -13.09
C LEU A 84 -5.49 -13.62 -11.72
N SER A 85 -6.38 -13.72 -10.74
CA SER A 85 -6.07 -14.20 -9.38
C SER A 85 -5.57 -15.64 -9.38
N ASN A 86 -6.14 -16.51 -10.23
CA ASN A 86 -5.71 -17.90 -10.37
C ASN A 86 -4.26 -18.06 -10.86
N LYS A 87 -3.69 -17.04 -11.50
CA LYS A 87 -2.28 -17.04 -11.94
C LYS A 87 -1.32 -16.44 -10.92
N MET A 88 -1.84 -15.94 -9.80
CA MET A 88 -1.06 -15.30 -8.75
C MET A 88 -0.66 -16.32 -7.68
N ASP A 89 0.51 -16.11 -7.09
CA ASP A 89 1.05 -16.94 -6.01
C ASP A 89 0.85 -16.23 -4.67
N PHE A 90 -0.37 -16.33 -4.15
CA PHE A 90 -0.72 -15.81 -2.83
C PHE A 90 -0.06 -16.60 -1.68
N THR A 91 0.62 -17.71 -1.95
CA THR A 91 1.35 -18.47 -0.93
C THR A 91 2.66 -17.75 -0.61
N ASN A 92 3.41 -17.33 -1.63
CA ASN A 92 4.73 -16.73 -1.44
C ASN A 92 4.74 -15.20 -1.53
N TYR A 93 3.68 -14.59 -2.06
CA TYR A 93 3.61 -13.15 -2.28
C TYR A 93 2.32 -12.53 -1.76
N ASP A 94 2.44 -11.29 -1.29
CA ASP A 94 1.33 -10.37 -1.18
C ASP A 94 1.39 -9.39 -2.37
N TYR A 95 0.27 -8.77 -2.70
CA TYR A 95 0.17 -7.88 -3.84
C TYR A 95 -0.20 -6.46 -3.41
N VAL A 96 0.22 -5.50 -4.23
CA VAL A 96 -0.11 -4.09 -4.09
C VAL A 96 -0.76 -3.63 -5.38
N ILE A 97 -2.00 -3.16 -5.27
CA ILE A 97 -2.71 -2.52 -6.38
C ILE A 97 -2.48 -1.02 -6.27
N SER A 98 -2.13 -0.35 -7.35
CA SER A 98 -2.03 1.11 -7.42
C SER A 98 -2.91 1.66 -8.54
N TYR A 99 -3.76 2.62 -8.20
CA TYR A 99 -4.77 3.14 -9.11
C TYR A 99 -4.27 4.41 -9.81
N MET A 100 -4.09 4.34 -11.14
CA MET A 100 -3.71 5.48 -12.01
C MET A 100 -2.37 6.13 -11.66
N LYS A 101 -1.56 5.47 -10.83
CA LYS A 101 -0.24 5.94 -10.42
C LYS A 101 0.74 4.77 -10.47
N LYS A 102 1.91 4.98 -11.06
CA LYS A 102 2.95 3.95 -11.11
C LYS A 102 3.86 4.11 -9.89
N ILE A 103 4.04 3.05 -9.10
CA ILE A 103 4.90 3.10 -7.91
C ILE A 103 6.36 3.18 -8.37
N LYS A 104 7.06 4.23 -7.92
CA LYS A 104 8.50 4.39 -8.11
C LYS A 104 9.27 3.75 -6.97
N ILE A 105 8.86 4.03 -5.74
CA ILE A 105 9.46 3.55 -4.51
C ILE A 105 8.34 3.13 -3.57
N LEU A 106 8.48 1.96 -2.96
CA LEU A 106 7.59 1.49 -1.90
C LEU A 106 8.38 1.45 -0.60
N LYS A 107 7.81 2.00 0.46
CA LYS A 107 8.45 2.08 1.77
C LYS A 107 7.48 1.70 2.87
N HIS A 108 8.02 1.56 4.08
CA HIS A 108 7.23 1.49 5.29
C HIS A 108 7.99 2.18 6.43
N SER A 109 7.28 2.68 7.44
CA SER A 109 7.89 3.05 8.71
C SER A 109 7.32 2.16 9.81
N PRO A 110 8.16 1.44 10.58
CA PRO A 110 7.69 0.58 11.67
C PRO A 110 6.97 1.35 12.80
N TYR A 111 7.02 2.69 12.79
CA TYR A 111 6.45 3.53 13.84
C TYR A 111 5.36 4.48 13.34
N LEU A 112 5.15 4.59 12.02
CA LEU A 112 3.99 5.26 11.46
C LEU A 112 2.82 4.26 11.42
N THR A 113 2.16 4.00 12.54
CA THR A 113 0.69 3.91 12.48
C THR A 113 0.24 5.35 12.28
N ASN A 114 -0.26 5.72 11.10
CA ASN A 114 -0.49 7.13 10.78
C ASN A 114 -1.35 7.75 11.89
N LYS A 115 -0.92 8.85 12.55
CA LYS A 115 -1.74 9.47 13.61
C LYS A 115 -3.13 9.90 13.11
N HIS A 116 -3.28 9.98 11.79
CA HIS A 116 -4.52 10.34 11.11
C HIS A 116 -5.39 9.17 10.67
N ASP A 117 -4.88 7.93 10.64
CA ASP A 117 -5.67 6.80 10.13
C ASP A 117 -6.62 6.21 11.19
N ASN A 118 -6.57 6.66 12.45
CA ASN A 118 -7.41 6.20 13.57
C ASN A 118 -7.41 4.66 13.77
N LEU A 119 -6.45 3.94 13.18
CA LEU A 119 -6.37 2.48 13.18
C LEU A 119 -5.46 1.97 14.30
N TYR A 120 -5.60 2.52 15.51
CA TYR A 120 -4.79 2.11 16.68
C TYR A 120 -4.85 0.60 16.97
N PHE A 121 -5.91 -0.09 16.52
CA PHE A 121 -6.11 -1.53 16.73
C PHE A 121 -5.41 -2.42 15.69
N ASP A 122 -5.00 -1.91 14.53
CA ASP A 122 -4.30 -2.69 13.50
C ASP A 122 -2.79 -2.52 13.67
N LYS A 123 -2.13 -3.56 14.20
CA LYS A 123 -0.68 -3.58 14.44
C LYS A 123 0.16 -3.75 13.16
N ARG A 124 -0.47 -3.92 11.99
CA ARG A 124 0.25 -4.03 10.71
C ARG A 124 0.81 -2.68 10.28
N ILE A 125 1.98 -2.75 9.66
CA ILE A 125 2.76 -1.58 9.23
C ILE A 125 2.21 -1.08 7.89
N PRO A 126 1.83 0.20 7.75
CA PRO A 126 1.34 0.72 6.49
C PRO A 126 2.45 0.84 5.46
N LEU A 127 2.09 0.49 4.23
CA LEU A 127 2.90 0.76 3.05
C LEU A 127 2.73 2.22 2.62
N ILE A 128 3.84 2.84 2.24
CA ILE A 128 3.93 4.22 1.80
C ILE A 128 4.49 4.19 0.38
N ALA A 129 3.68 4.56 -0.61
CA ALA A 129 4.09 4.60 -2.01
C ALA A 129 4.48 6.01 -2.43
N GLU A 130 5.64 6.11 -3.08
CA GLU A 130 6.01 7.26 -3.89
C GLU A 130 5.81 6.93 -5.36
N TYR A 131 5.22 7.86 -6.10
CA TYR A 131 4.79 7.61 -7.47
C TYR A 131 5.73 8.24 -8.50
N GLN A 132 5.80 7.62 -9.67
CA GLN A 132 6.39 8.25 -10.86
C GLN A 132 5.52 9.43 -11.28
N LYS A 133 6.14 10.54 -11.71
CA LYS A 133 5.41 11.67 -12.29
C LYS A 133 4.81 11.25 -13.63
N GLY A 134 3.55 11.58 -13.85
CA GLY A 134 2.83 11.30 -15.09
C GLY A 134 1.36 10.98 -14.85
N GLU A 135 0.57 11.04 -15.91
CA GLU A 135 -0.80 10.56 -15.92
C GLU A 135 -0.83 9.15 -16.50
N PHE A 136 -1.54 8.24 -15.82
CA PHE A 136 -1.65 6.85 -16.24
C PHE A 136 -3.11 6.41 -16.26
N ASP A 137 -3.55 5.88 -17.39
CA ASP A 137 -4.87 5.28 -17.54
C ASP A 137 -4.84 3.77 -17.28
N SER A 138 -4.26 3.37 -16.15
CA SER A 138 -4.16 1.96 -15.77
C SER A 138 -4.18 1.75 -14.27
N VAL A 139 -4.63 0.58 -13.87
CA VAL A 139 -4.44 0.04 -12.52
C VAL A 139 -3.23 -0.88 -12.56
N PHE A 140 -2.21 -0.59 -11.76
CA PHE A 140 -0.96 -1.35 -11.73
C PHE A 140 -0.96 -2.34 -10.58
N ILE A 141 -0.45 -3.53 -10.82
CA ILE A 141 -0.32 -4.58 -9.81
C ILE A 141 1.16 -4.91 -9.64
N TYR A 142 1.59 -4.86 -8.39
CA TYR A 142 2.93 -5.24 -7.95
C TYR A 142 2.84 -6.40 -6.96
N LYS A 143 3.91 -7.17 -6.84
CA LYS A 143 4.07 -8.20 -5.82
C LYS A 143 5.19 -7.83 -4.87
N ILE A 144 5.02 -8.20 -3.61
CA ILE A 144 6.00 -8.10 -2.54
C ILE A 144 6.12 -9.47 -1.87
N ARG A 145 7.29 -9.82 -1.35
CA ARG A 145 7.45 -11.10 -0.64
C ARG A 145 6.52 -11.14 0.56
N LYS A 146 5.79 -12.26 0.70
CA LYS A 146 4.83 -12.44 1.78
C LYS A 146 5.52 -12.36 3.13
N ASN A 147 4.94 -11.57 4.01
CA ASN A 147 5.45 -11.47 5.38
C ASN A 147 4.36 -11.26 6.44
N GLY A 148 3.11 -10.99 6.03
CA GLY A 148 1.98 -10.77 6.94
C GLY A 148 2.09 -9.54 7.85
N LYS A 149 3.11 -8.70 7.65
CA LYS A 149 3.40 -7.52 8.48
C LYS A 149 2.80 -6.24 7.92
N PHE A 150 2.50 -6.21 6.63
CA PHE A 150 2.11 -4.99 5.93
C PHE A 150 0.59 -4.84 5.78
N ARG A 151 0.18 -3.61 5.53
CA ARG A 151 -1.19 -3.24 5.12
C ARG A 151 -1.15 -2.05 4.17
N ALA A 152 -2.28 -1.79 3.51
CA ALA A 152 -2.49 -0.52 2.82
C ALA A 152 -2.45 0.64 3.83
N PRO A 153 -2.05 1.85 3.42
CA PRO A 153 -2.34 3.04 4.21
C PRO A 153 -3.85 3.08 4.47
N GLY A 154 -4.25 3.43 5.69
CA GLY A 154 -5.66 3.65 6.00
C GLY A 154 -6.19 4.86 5.21
N PRO A 155 -7.51 4.98 5.03
CA PRO A 155 -8.11 6.23 4.54
C PRO A 155 -7.77 7.41 5.45
#